data_AF-A0A7S3W1E2-F1
#
_entry.id   AF-A0A7S3W1E2-F1
#
_cell.length_a   1.000
_cell.length_b   1.000
_cell.length_c   1.000
_cell.angle_alpha   90.00
_cell.angle_beta   90.00
_cell.angle_gamma   90.00
#
_symmetry.space_group_name_H-M   'P 1'
#
loop_
_entity.id
_entity.type
_entity.pdbx_description
1 polymer ?
#
loop_
_entity_poly.entity_id
_entity_poly.type
_entity_poly.pdbx_seq_one_letter_code
_entity_poly.pdbx_strand_id
1 'polypeptide(L)'
;VILIGLSRAGKTPLSFYLAQRGYKVANYPAVPDEDPPEELFAPELQEKCVALSISPQRLQAVRSERMKEFGRASSEYASAANCTKEVAWLRTFYMRRGPGWPVVDTTNGGVEECAAKIIKMLEDRRIANGGDASKRVLSPSVVQPRAQGLVQFARAATCTLCI
;
A
#
# COMPACT_ATOMS: atom_id res chain seq x y z
N VAL A 1 -10.27 2.06 -2.71
CA VAL A 1 -9.35 1.13 -2.03
C VAL A 1 -8.12 1.90 -1.62
N ILE A 2 -7.67 1.73 -0.38
CA ILE A 2 -6.45 2.35 0.13
C ILE A 2 -5.46 1.22 0.39
N LEU A 3 -4.38 1.16 -0.38
CA LEU A 3 -3.32 0.18 -0.20
C LEU A 3 -2.29 0.71 0.79
N ILE A 4 -2.12 0.01 1.91
CA ILE A 4 -1.23 0.38 3.01
C ILE A 4 -0.05 -0.60 3.01
N GLY A 5 1.18 -0.10 3.16
CA GLY A 5 2.32 -0.98 3.40
C GLY A 5 3.68 -0.34 3.13
N LEU A 6 4.75 -1.10 3.32
CA LEU A 6 6.12 -0.62 3.14
C LEU A 6 6.41 -0.19 1.70
N SER A 7 7.34 0.76 1.54
CA SER A 7 7.87 1.10 0.23
C SER A 7 8.45 -0.16 -0.45
N ARG A 8 8.08 -0.38 -1.72
CA ARG A 8 8.36 -1.59 -2.54
C ARG A 8 7.57 -2.86 -2.23
N ALA A 9 6.54 -2.81 -1.38
CA ALA A 9 5.61 -3.93 -1.19
C ALA A 9 4.57 -4.13 -2.33
N GLY A 10 4.88 -3.76 -3.58
CA GLY A 10 3.98 -4.00 -4.72
C GLY A 10 2.76 -3.05 -4.87
N LYS A 11 2.63 -2.00 -4.04
CA LYS A 11 1.52 -1.03 -4.11
C LYS A 11 1.29 -0.43 -5.50
N THR A 12 2.33 0.07 -6.16
CA THR A 12 2.19 0.78 -7.44
C THR A 12 1.68 -0.13 -8.57
N PRO A 13 2.27 -1.32 -8.83
CA PRO A 13 1.70 -2.27 -9.78
C PRO A 13 0.26 -2.68 -9.47
N LEU A 14 -0.04 -2.97 -8.19
CA LEU A 14 -1.40 -3.35 -7.78
C LEU A 14 -2.41 -2.22 -7.98
N SER A 15 -2.04 -1.00 -7.59
CA SER A 15 -2.91 0.17 -7.77
C SER A 15 -3.22 0.44 -9.23
N PHE A 16 -2.25 0.24 -10.12
CA PHE A 16 -2.44 0.39 -11.56
C PHE A 16 -3.39 -0.68 -12.10
N TYR A 17 -3.16 -1.95 -11.76
CA TYR A 17 -4.01 -3.05 -12.21
C TYR A 17 -5.46 -2.91 -11.69
N LEU A 18 -5.64 -2.56 -10.42
CA LEU A 18 -6.96 -2.30 -9.84
C LEU A 18 -7.66 -1.10 -10.52
N ALA A 19 -6.92 -0.05 -10.86
CA ALA A 19 -7.46 1.09 -11.60
C ALA A 19 -7.93 0.70 -13.01
N GLN A 20 -7.19 -0.17 -13.72
CA GLN A 20 -7.62 -0.73 -15.01
C GLN A 20 -8.92 -1.54 -14.88
N ARG A 21 -9.17 -2.14 -13.72
CA ARG A 21 -10.43 -2.83 -13.39
C ARG A 21 -11.55 -1.88 -12.91
N GLY A 22 -11.30 -0.57 -12.94
CA GLY A 22 -12.28 0.48 -12.60
C GLY A 22 -12.28 0.92 -11.15
N TYR A 23 -11.37 0.44 -10.29
CA TYR A 23 -11.32 0.82 -8.88
C TYR A 23 -10.56 2.13 -8.68
N LYS A 24 -11.08 3.02 -7.82
CA LYS A 24 -10.30 4.15 -7.30
C LYS A 24 -9.34 3.65 -6.23
N VAL A 25 -8.05 3.84 -6.46
CA VAL A 25 -6.99 3.36 -5.55
C VAL A 25 -6.13 4.52 -5.06
N ALA A 26 -5.87 4.55 -3.76
CA ALA A 26 -4.87 5.41 -3.14
C ALA A 26 -3.77 4.56 -2.51
N ASN A 27 -2.53 5.02 -2.55
CA ASN A 27 -1.38 4.32 -1.98
C ASN A 27 -0.89 5.07 -0.75
N TYR A 28 -0.95 4.43 0.41
CA TYR A 28 -0.41 4.95 1.66
C TYR A 28 0.91 4.22 1.99
N PRO A 29 2.06 4.90 1.96
CA PRO A 29 3.31 4.33 2.41
C PRO A 29 3.32 4.30 3.94
N ALA A 30 3.40 3.11 4.54
CA ALA A 30 3.68 2.99 5.96
C ALA A 30 5.18 3.17 6.17
N VAL A 31 5.56 4.19 6.93
CA VAL A 31 6.95 4.55 7.24
C VAL A 31 7.14 4.46 8.75
N PRO A 32 8.21 3.79 9.24
CA PRO A 32 8.56 3.86 10.65
C PRO A 32 8.74 5.32 11.12
N ASP A 33 8.37 5.60 12.36
CA ASP A 33 8.54 6.90 13.02
C ASP A 33 7.69 8.06 12.47
N GLU A 34 6.84 7.81 11.46
CA GLU A 34 5.80 8.75 11.03
C GLU A 34 4.45 8.31 11.59
N ASP A 35 3.78 9.22 12.33
CA ASP A 35 2.42 8.96 12.77
C ASP A 35 1.45 9.03 11.60
N PRO A 36 0.60 8.01 11.42
CA PRO A 36 -0.41 8.03 10.40
C PRO A 36 -1.45 9.11 10.70
N PRO A 37 -1.93 9.81 9.67
CA PRO A 37 -2.98 10.82 9.79
C PRO A 37 -4.30 10.19 10.29
N GLU A 38 -5.00 10.92 11.17
CA GLU A 38 -6.17 10.42 11.91
C GLU A 38 -7.30 9.97 11.00
N GLU A 39 -7.46 10.61 9.84
CA GLU A 39 -8.54 10.31 8.91
C GLU A 39 -8.36 8.91 8.28
N LEU A 40 -7.14 8.35 8.24
CA LEU A 40 -6.92 6.95 7.83
C LEU A 40 -7.68 5.96 8.74
N PHE A 41 -7.97 6.36 9.97
CA PHE A 41 -8.71 5.58 10.97
C PHE A 41 -10.19 5.97 11.07
N ALA A 42 -10.67 6.92 10.26
CA ALA A 42 -12.09 7.19 10.20
C ALA A 42 -12.85 5.92 9.73
N PRO A 43 -13.99 5.56 10.36
CA PRO A 43 -14.71 4.32 10.05
C PRO A 43 -14.97 4.11 8.55
N GLU A 44 -15.33 5.17 7.83
CA GLU A 44 -15.62 5.16 6.38
C GLU A 44 -14.41 4.84 5.49
N LEU A 45 -13.19 5.11 5.97
CA LEU A 45 -11.94 4.83 5.26
C LEU A 45 -11.37 3.47 5.66
N GLN A 46 -11.54 3.04 6.92
CA GLN A 46 -11.08 1.73 7.39
C GLN A 46 -11.65 0.56 6.56
N GLU A 47 -12.92 0.63 6.15
CA GLU A 47 -13.55 -0.41 5.31
C GLU A 47 -12.89 -0.54 3.93
N LYS A 48 -12.32 0.56 3.43
CA LYS A 48 -11.65 0.67 2.13
C LYS A 48 -10.15 0.36 2.21
N CYS A 49 -9.59 0.25 3.41
CA CYS A 49 -8.18 -0.03 3.66
C CYS A 49 -7.86 -1.51 3.44
N VAL A 50 -6.75 -1.76 2.75
CA VAL A 50 -6.16 -3.08 2.55
C VAL A 50 -4.67 -2.99 2.86
N ALA A 51 -4.24 -3.78 3.82
CA ALA A 51 -2.85 -3.86 4.24
C ALA A 51 -2.09 -4.85 3.35
N LEU A 52 -0.88 -4.48 2.94
CA LEU A 52 0.03 -5.36 2.21
C LEU A 52 1.13 -5.83 3.14
N SER A 53 1.45 -7.12 3.07
CA SER A 53 2.63 -7.71 3.71
C SER A 53 3.59 -8.28 2.67
N ILE A 54 4.87 -8.33 3.03
CA ILE A 54 5.93 -8.85 2.18
C ILE A 54 7.01 -9.45 3.09
N SER A 55 7.65 -10.53 2.65
CA SER A 55 8.77 -11.11 3.37
C SER A 55 9.99 -10.18 3.35
N PRO A 56 10.80 -10.15 4.43
CA PRO A 56 12.03 -9.36 4.46
C PRO A 56 12.97 -9.66 3.30
N GLN A 57 13.09 -10.95 2.93
CA GLN A 57 13.97 -11.41 1.86
C GLN A 57 13.50 -10.90 0.50
N ARG A 58 12.19 -10.94 0.23
CA ARG A 58 11.64 -10.41 -1.03
C ARG A 58 11.77 -8.89 -1.08
N LEU A 59 11.48 -8.21 0.03
CA LEU A 59 11.62 -6.76 0.12
C LEU A 59 13.06 -6.32 -0.18
N GLN A 60 14.04 -7.02 0.42
CA GLN A 60 15.46 -6.80 0.18
C GLN A 60 15.81 -7.00 -1.29
N ALA A 61 15.33 -8.09 -1.91
CA ALA A 61 15.60 -8.39 -3.32
C ALA A 61 15.08 -7.27 -4.23
N VAL A 62 13.82 -6.84 -4.05
CA VAL A 62 13.21 -5.76 -4.86
C VAL A 62 13.93 -4.42 -4.64
N ARG A 63 14.32 -4.09 -3.40
CA ARG A 63 15.09 -2.88 -3.12
C ARG A 63 16.48 -2.93 -3.76
N SER A 64 17.16 -4.07 -3.66
CA SER A 64 18.51 -4.26 -4.21
C SER A 64 18.51 -4.14 -5.73
N GLU A 65 17.55 -4.77 -6.41
CA GLU A 65 17.36 -4.65 -7.85
C GLU A 65 17.17 -3.19 -8.26
N ARG A 66 16.31 -2.46 -7.55
CA ARG A 66 16.09 -1.05 -7.84
C ARG A 66 17.33 -0.18 -7.63
N MET A 67 18.13 -0.46 -6.60
CA MET A 67 19.38 0.29 -6.38
C MET A 67 20.40 0.05 -7.49
N LYS A 68 20.45 -1.18 -8.04
CA LYS A 68 21.26 -1.50 -9.21
C LYS A 68 20.83 -0.70 -10.44
N GLU A 69 19.52 -0.56 -10.68
CA GLU A 69 18.99 0.28 -11.77
C GLU A 69 19.45 1.75 -11.66
N PHE A 70 19.62 2.27 -10.43
CA PHE A 70 20.13 3.62 -10.18
C PHE A 70 21.66 3.70 -10.09
N GLY A 71 22.40 2.63 -10.42
CA GLY A 71 23.87 2.61 -10.36
C GLY A 71 24.45 2.71 -8.95
N ARG A 72 23.69 2.37 -7.90
CA ARG A 72 24.12 2.42 -6.50
C ARG A 72 24.35 1.02 -5.95
N ALA A 73 25.60 0.71 -5.59
CA ALA A 73 26.01 -0.64 -5.19
C ALA A 73 25.61 -1.05 -3.76
N SER A 74 25.19 -0.11 -2.91
CA SER A 74 24.80 -0.43 -1.53
C SER A 74 24.00 0.71 -0.93
N SER A 75 22.98 0.37 -0.14
CA SER A 75 22.32 1.33 0.74
C SER A 75 21.84 0.62 1.99
N GLU A 76 21.86 1.33 3.11
CA GLU A 76 21.26 0.87 4.36
C GLU A 76 19.78 0.49 4.15
N TYR A 77 19.10 1.21 3.26
CA TYR A 77 17.72 0.99 2.83
C TYR A 77 17.46 -0.42 2.26
N ALA A 78 18.43 -1.00 1.54
CA ALA A 78 18.34 -2.34 0.97
C ALA A 78 19.01 -3.42 1.84
N SER A 79 19.44 -3.09 3.06
CA SER A 79 20.06 -4.07 3.96
C SER A 79 19.03 -5.07 4.51
N ALA A 80 19.45 -6.32 4.70
CA ALA A 80 18.61 -7.37 5.28
C ALA A 80 18.11 -7.01 6.69
N ALA A 81 18.98 -6.37 7.49
CA ALA A 81 18.66 -5.92 8.84
C ALA A 81 17.53 -4.89 8.84
N ASN A 82 17.60 -3.86 7.98
CA ASN A 82 16.57 -2.84 7.91
C ASN A 82 15.26 -3.39 7.34
N CYS A 83 15.31 -4.22 6.29
CA CYS A 83 14.10 -4.87 5.76
C CYS A 83 13.41 -5.72 6.83
N THR A 84 14.16 -6.47 7.64
CA THR A 84 13.61 -7.28 8.74
C THR A 84 12.96 -6.41 9.82
N LYS A 85 13.66 -5.34 10.24
CA LYS A 85 13.13 -4.38 11.22
C LYS A 85 11.84 -3.71 10.73
N GLU A 86 11.81 -3.22 9.49
CA GLU A 86 10.66 -2.56 8.91
C GLU A 86 9.45 -3.50 8.78
N VAL A 87 9.65 -4.74 8.35
CA VAL A 87 8.56 -5.73 8.24
C VAL A 87 8.00 -6.08 9.62
N ALA A 88 8.87 -6.24 10.63
CA ALA A 88 8.43 -6.48 12.01
C ALA A 88 7.66 -5.29 12.59
N TRP A 89 8.13 -4.06 12.33
CA TRP A 89 7.43 -2.84 12.68
C TRP A 89 6.05 -2.77 12.02
N LEU A 90 5.97 -3.07 10.72
CA LEU A 90 4.71 -3.02 9.95
C LEU A 90 3.66 -3.99 10.51
N ARG A 91 4.07 -5.20 10.89
CA ARG A 91 3.18 -6.17 11.53
C ARG A 91 2.60 -5.61 12.83
N THR A 92 3.43 -5.02 13.66
CA THR A 92 3.02 -4.38 14.92
C THR A 92 2.12 -3.16 14.66
N PHE A 93 2.40 -2.39 13.61
CA PHE A 93 1.57 -1.27 13.17
C PHE A 93 0.16 -1.73 12.80
N TYR A 94 0.01 -2.77 11.98
CA TYR A 94 -1.31 -3.32 11.62
C TYR A 94 -2.06 -3.84 12.83
N MET A 95 -1.39 -4.54 13.76
CA MET A 95 -2.05 -5.05 14.97
C MET A 95 -2.58 -3.93 15.88
N ARG A 96 -1.86 -2.82 16.00
CA ARG A 96 -2.24 -1.73 16.91
C ARG A 96 -3.20 -0.72 16.29
N ARG A 97 -3.00 -0.39 15.01
CA ARG A 97 -3.67 0.73 14.34
C ARG A 97 -4.71 0.27 13.30
N GLY A 98 -4.58 -0.95 12.79
CA GLY A 98 -5.44 -1.49 11.73
C GLY A 98 -6.07 -2.85 12.05
N PRO A 99 -6.66 -3.08 13.25
CA PRO A 99 -7.20 -4.40 13.63
C PRO A 99 -8.29 -4.94 12.68
N GLY A 100 -8.91 -4.09 11.85
CA GLY A 100 -9.90 -4.48 10.84
C GLY A 100 -9.37 -4.54 9.39
N TRP A 101 -8.09 -4.24 9.15
CA TRP A 101 -7.56 -4.23 7.79
C TRP A 101 -7.24 -5.64 7.31
N PRO A 102 -7.76 -6.08 6.15
CA PRO A 102 -7.40 -7.36 5.58
C PRO A 102 -5.96 -7.25 5.09
N VAL A 103 -5.15 -8.27 5.40
CA VAL A 103 -3.75 -8.32 5.01
C VAL A 103 -3.57 -9.23 3.80
N VAL A 104 -2.99 -8.70 2.72
CA VAL A 104 -2.65 -9.45 1.51
C VAL A 104 -1.13 -9.58 1.42
N ASP A 105 -0.65 -10.82 1.40
CA ASP A 105 0.76 -11.12 1.17
C ASP A 105 1.10 -11.00 -0.31
N THR A 106 2.11 -10.17 -0.62
CA THR A 106 2.62 -9.93 -1.97
C THR A 106 3.99 -10.56 -2.20
N THR A 107 4.48 -11.43 -1.31
CA THR A 107 5.85 -11.99 -1.36
C THR A 107 6.13 -12.72 -2.67
N ASN A 108 5.25 -13.65 -3.05
CA ASN A 108 5.38 -14.46 -4.26
C ASN A 108 4.17 -14.32 -5.20
N GLY A 109 3.17 -13.52 -4.82
CA GLY A 109 1.94 -13.37 -5.59
C GLY A 109 2.15 -12.54 -6.85
N GLY A 110 1.58 -13.01 -7.97
CA GLY A 110 1.46 -12.18 -9.17
C GLY A 110 0.54 -10.99 -8.94
N VAL A 111 0.76 -9.88 -9.66
CA VAL A 111 -0.06 -8.66 -9.53
C VAL A 111 -1.54 -8.97 -9.72
N GLU A 112 -1.87 -9.83 -10.69
CA GLU A 112 -3.25 -10.23 -11.00
C GLU A 112 -3.89 -11.03 -9.85
N GLU A 113 -3.13 -11.98 -9.29
CA GLU A 113 -3.60 -12.84 -8.20
C GLU A 113 -3.86 -12.02 -6.92
N CYS A 114 -2.90 -11.17 -6.54
CA CYS A 114 -3.05 -10.27 -5.40
C CYS A 114 -4.22 -9.30 -5.61
N ALA A 115 -4.39 -8.74 -6.82
CA ALA A 115 -5.52 -7.87 -7.12
C ALA A 115 -6.87 -8.61 -7.07
N ALA A 116 -6.93 -9.86 -7.54
CA ALA A 116 -8.13 -10.69 -7.44
C ALA A 116 -8.53 -10.95 -5.98
N LYS A 117 -7.56 -11.22 -5.10
CA LYS A 117 -7.80 -11.34 -3.65
C LYS A 117 -8.37 -10.04 -3.07
N ILE A 118 -7.79 -8.90 -3.42
CA ILE A 118 -8.24 -7.58 -2.97
C ILE A 118 -9.68 -7.30 -3.43
N ILE A 119 -9.98 -7.54 -4.71
CA ILE A 119 -11.31 -7.35 -5.29
C ILE A 119 -12.34 -8.18 -4.53
N LYS A 120 -12.07 -9.47 -4.34
CA LYS A 120 -12.96 -10.39 -3.63
C LYS A 120 -13.24 -9.90 -2.19
N MET A 121 -12.20 -9.50 -1.46
CA MET A 121 -12.36 -8.97 -0.09
C MET A 121 -13.25 -7.73 -0.03
N LEU A 122 -13.18 -6.85 -1.03
CA LEU A 122 -14.00 -5.64 -1.10
C LEU A 122 -15.45 -5.95 -1.47
N GLU A 123 -15.67 -6.94 -2.33
CA GLU A 123 -17.00 -7.43 -2.70
C GLU A 123 -17.69 -8.10 -1.51
N ASP A 124 -16.98 -8.98 -0.80
CA ASP A 124 -17.51 -9.67 0.39
C ASP A 124 -17.94 -8.65 1.47
N ARG A 125 -17.13 -7.62 1.71
CA ARG A 125 -17.46 -6.53 2.66
C ARG A 125 -18.67 -5.72 2.22
N ARG A 126 -18.76 -5.41 0.93
CA ARG A 126 -19.88 -4.66 0.37
C ARG A 126 -21.19 -5.43 0.53
N ILE A 127 -21.17 -6.74 0.28
CA ILE A 127 -22.34 -7.62 0.45
C ILE A 127 -22.73 -7.69 1.94
N ALA A 128 -21.76 -7.85 2.84
CA ALA A 128 -22.01 -7.85 4.28
C ALA A 128 -22.65 -6.54 4.78
N ASN A 129 -22.31 -5.41 4.16
CA ASN A 129 -22.87 -4.09 4.46
C ASN A 129 -24.20 -3.80 3.73
N GLY A 130 -24.84 -4.80 3.10
CA GLY A 130 -26.14 -4.65 2.43
C GLY A 130 -26.08 -3.93 1.08
N GLY A 131 -24.89 -3.76 0.50
CA GLY A 131 -24.71 -3.11 -0.79
C GLY A 131 -25.01 -4.05 -1.97
N ASP A 132 -25.85 -3.59 -2.90
CA ASP A 132 -26.12 -4.27 -4.18
C ASP A 132 -24.82 -4.56 -4.94
N ALA A 133 -24.54 -5.82 -5.31
CA ALA A 133 -23.34 -6.23 -6.05
C ALA A 133 -23.19 -5.55 -7.42
N SER A 134 -24.26 -4.97 -7.98
CA SER A 134 -24.29 -4.44 -9.34
C SER A 134 -23.63 -3.05 -9.50
N LYS A 135 -23.60 -2.19 -8.47
CA LYS A 135 -22.99 -0.84 -8.60
C LYS A 135 -21.46 -0.88 -8.47
N ARG A 136 -20.71 -1.37 -9.46
CA ARG A 136 -19.24 -1.20 -9.48
C ARG A 136 -18.91 0.27 -9.20
N VAL A 137 -17.92 0.53 -8.33
CA VAL A 137 -17.44 1.89 -8.02
C VAL A 137 -16.78 2.45 -9.28
N LEU A 138 -17.57 2.90 -10.24
CA LEU A 138 -17.11 3.42 -11.52
C LEU A 138 -17.09 4.93 -11.44
N SER A 139 -15.89 5.48 -11.28
CA SER A 139 -15.53 6.75 -11.91
C SER A 139 -14.01 6.76 -12.13
N PRO A 140 -13.56 6.93 -13.38
CA PRO A 140 -12.15 6.89 -13.72
C PRO A 140 -11.49 8.19 -13.30
N SER A 141 -10.75 8.12 -12.20
CA SER A 141 -9.74 9.12 -11.87
C SER A 141 -8.74 8.42 -10.97
N VAL A 142 -7.65 7.97 -11.56
CA VAL A 142 -6.41 7.70 -10.81
C VAL A 142 -6.07 9.03 -10.15
N VAL A 143 -6.44 9.20 -8.88
CA VAL A 143 -5.95 10.33 -8.08
C VAL A 143 -4.50 9.99 -7.76
N GLN A 144 -3.62 10.18 -8.73
CA GLN A 144 -2.30 10.68 -8.39
C GLN A 144 -2.56 12.09 -7.87
N PRO A 145 -2.11 12.45 -6.66
CA PRO A 145 -2.20 13.82 -6.21
C PRO A 145 -1.34 14.67 -7.17
N ARG A 146 -1.99 15.28 -8.17
CA ARG A 146 -1.44 16.46 -8.83
C ARG A 146 -1.57 17.59 -7.82
N ALA A 147 -0.46 18.31 -7.70
CA ALA A 147 -0.26 19.41 -6.80
C ALA A 147 -1.49 20.34 -6.75
N GLN A 148 -1.73 20.87 -5.54
CA GLN A 148 -2.70 21.91 -5.20
C GLN A 148 -4.05 21.36 -4.71
N GLY A 149 -4.20 21.25 -3.38
CA GLY A 149 -5.51 21.28 -2.74
C GLY A 149 -5.93 20.09 -1.87
N LEU A 150 -5.01 19.35 -1.22
CA LEU A 150 -5.35 18.52 -0.05
C LEU A 150 -4.08 18.32 0.81
N VAL A 151 -3.74 19.39 1.53
CA VAL A 151 -2.53 19.49 2.35
C VAL A 151 -2.85 18.92 3.74
N GLN A 152 -2.64 17.62 3.93
CA GLN A 152 -2.19 17.06 5.24
C GLN A 152 -1.83 15.57 5.25
N PHE A 153 -1.87 14.87 4.12
CA PHE A 153 -1.39 13.47 4.01
C PHE A 153 0.00 13.32 3.37
N ALA A 154 0.69 14.44 3.13
CA ALA A 154 1.97 14.47 2.42
C ALA A 154 3.01 15.27 3.20
N ARG A 155 3.51 14.72 4.32
CA ARG A 155 4.75 15.21 4.96
C ARG A 155 5.62 14.09 5.56
N ALA A 156 5.94 13.02 4.82
CA ALA A 156 7.25 12.35 4.97
C ALA A 156 7.72 11.58 3.73
N ALA A 157 7.56 12.16 2.55
CA ALA A 157 8.27 11.68 1.36
C ALA A 157 8.96 12.83 0.62
N THR A 158 9.65 13.71 1.34
CA THR A 158 10.73 14.49 0.74
C THR A 158 11.91 13.55 0.53
N CYS A 159 11.93 12.92 -0.64
CA CYS A 159 13.12 12.28 -1.17
C CYS A 159 14.20 13.35 -1.29
N THR A 160 15.23 13.27 -0.44
CA THR A 160 16.46 14.08 -0.49
C THR A 160 17.33 13.77 -1.71
N LEU A 161 16.77 13.72 -2.91
CA LEU A 161 17.56 13.59 -4.13
C LEU A 161 16.75 14.05 -5.35
N CYS A 162 16.67 15.36 -5.49
CA CYS A 162 16.73 16.03 -6.79
C CYS A 162 18.05 16.81 -6.82
N ILE A 163 18.66 16.88 -8.00
CA ILE A 163 20.05 17.24 -8.34
C ILE A 163 20.98 16.02 -8.36
#